data_AF-A0A4R6RBN8-F1
#
_entry.id   AF-A0A4R6RBN8-F1
#
_cell.length_a   1.000
_cell.length_b   1.000
_cell.length_c   1.000
_cell.angle_alpha   90.00
_cell.angle_beta   90.00
_cell.angle_gamma   90.00
#
_symmetry.space_group_name_H-M   'P 1'
#
loop_
_entity.id
_entity.type
_entity.pdbx_description
1 polymer ?
#
loop_
_entity_poly.entity_id
_entity_poly.type
_entity_poly.pdbx_seq_one_letter_code
_entity_poly.pdbx_strand_id
1 'polypeptide(L)'
;MFTFADLMRQAQGGQAIDNLAKAYGLSRPEFDKLMGTLLPVFALGMKKSAADMTSPAAFAEMLDPDKFRAAYEDARAAVSPAATEAARLALEKMFGSGDAASVLARQASAMTGLGVDVVSKVMPAMAATLFGGLSKELEGTPFAPFLKTAKAGDAAAAFGALGNPMRDAMGAFLKGYAEGKPGVKPAEPEAPQWPPGMEGFGKLFEAGVEMNEAGRSFFEQWMGGRKG
;
A
#
# COMPACT_ATOMS: atom_id res chain seq x y z
N MET A 1 8.66 -4.18 -7.30
CA MET A 1 7.80 -2.99 -7.41
C MET A 1 6.52 -3.43 -8.08
N PHE A 2 5.38 -3.12 -7.50
CA PHE A 2 4.06 -3.47 -8.03
C PHE A 2 3.66 -2.46 -9.11
N THR A 3 3.21 -2.92 -10.29
CA THR A 3 2.89 -2.03 -11.43
C THR A 3 1.38 -1.98 -11.71
N PHE A 4 0.92 -0.95 -12.44
CA PHE A 4 -0.47 -0.90 -12.92
C PHE A 4 -0.84 -2.10 -13.83
N ALA A 5 0.15 -2.66 -14.54
CA ALA A 5 -0.05 -3.87 -15.32
C ALA A 5 -0.33 -5.07 -14.42
N ASP A 6 0.38 -5.20 -13.29
CA ASP A 6 0.16 -6.26 -12.30
C ASP A 6 -1.21 -6.11 -11.64
N LEU A 7 -1.62 -4.88 -11.32
CA LEU A 7 -2.96 -4.55 -10.83
C LEU A 7 -4.07 -5.04 -11.75
N MET A 8 -4.00 -4.71 -13.05
CA MET A 8 -4.97 -5.21 -14.04
C MET A 8 -4.94 -6.72 -14.17
N ARG A 9 -3.76 -7.33 -14.09
CA ARG A 9 -3.59 -8.79 -14.16
C ARG A 9 -4.09 -9.52 -12.92
N GLN A 10 -4.24 -8.85 -11.79
CA GLN A 10 -4.82 -9.43 -10.58
C GLN A 10 -6.32 -9.13 -10.42
N ALA A 11 -6.80 -8.07 -11.08
CA ALA A 11 -8.21 -7.70 -11.08
C ALA A 11 -9.10 -8.87 -11.50
N GLN A 12 -10.23 -9.02 -10.78
CA GLN A 12 -11.22 -10.09 -11.02
C GLN A 12 -10.58 -11.50 -11.06
N GLY A 13 -9.59 -11.76 -10.20
CA GLY A 13 -8.89 -13.05 -10.15
C GLY A 13 -8.08 -13.37 -11.41
N GLY A 14 -7.65 -12.34 -12.15
CA GLY A 14 -6.88 -12.47 -13.39
C GLY A 14 -7.70 -12.52 -14.67
N GLN A 15 -9.02 -12.36 -14.57
CA GLN A 15 -9.92 -12.37 -15.72
C GLN A 15 -10.30 -10.98 -16.23
N ALA A 16 -9.93 -9.90 -15.53
CA ALA A 16 -10.37 -8.55 -15.88
C ALA A 16 -10.03 -8.17 -17.32
N ILE A 17 -8.84 -8.53 -17.81
CA ILE A 17 -8.43 -8.22 -19.17
C ILE A 17 -9.33 -8.93 -20.19
N ASP A 18 -9.61 -10.22 -20.01
CA ASP A 18 -10.50 -10.96 -20.92
C ASP A 18 -11.94 -10.47 -20.85
N ASN A 19 -12.41 -10.14 -19.65
CA ASN A 19 -13.78 -9.67 -19.44
C ASN A 19 -13.99 -8.28 -20.04
N LEU A 20 -13.05 -7.35 -19.85
CA LEU A 20 -13.10 -6.02 -20.44
C LEU A 20 -12.93 -6.08 -21.95
N ALA A 21 -11.98 -6.87 -22.47
CA ALA A 21 -11.82 -7.05 -23.91
C ALA A 21 -13.14 -7.55 -24.55
N LYS A 22 -13.77 -8.57 -23.97
CA LYS A 22 -15.08 -9.07 -24.42
C LYS A 22 -16.18 -8.01 -24.32
N ALA A 23 -16.24 -7.24 -23.24
CA ALA A 23 -17.27 -6.22 -23.03
C ALA A 23 -17.23 -5.11 -24.10
N TYR A 24 -16.05 -4.83 -24.66
CA TYR A 24 -15.85 -3.82 -25.70
C TYR A 24 -15.66 -4.39 -27.11
N GLY A 25 -15.81 -5.72 -27.28
CA GLY A 25 -15.62 -6.37 -28.58
C GLY A 25 -14.18 -6.35 -29.10
N LEU A 26 -13.21 -6.22 -28.19
CA LEU A 26 -11.78 -6.21 -28.50
C LEU A 26 -11.19 -7.62 -28.38
N SER A 27 -10.20 -7.92 -29.22
CA SER A 27 -9.35 -9.10 -29.02
C SER A 27 -8.37 -8.87 -27.88
N ARG A 28 -7.91 -9.95 -27.25
CA ARG A 28 -6.91 -9.91 -26.18
C ARG A 28 -5.63 -9.16 -26.60
N PRO A 29 -5.04 -9.40 -27.80
CA PRO A 29 -3.86 -8.67 -28.25
C PRO A 29 -4.09 -7.17 -28.48
N GLU A 30 -5.28 -6.77 -28.95
CA GLU A 30 -5.64 -5.34 -29.10
C GLU A 30 -5.71 -4.64 -27.75
N PHE A 31 -6.32 -5.30 -26.76
CA PHE A 31 -6.40 -4.77 -25.39
C PHE A 31 -5.03 -4.71 -24.72
N ASP A 32 -4.16 -5.71 -24.93
CA ASP A 32 -2.79 -5.71 -24.42
C ASP A 32 -1.96 -4.56 -25.02
N LYS A 33 -2.13 -4.25 -26.32
CA LYS A 33 -1.52 -3.06 -26.94
C LYS A 33 -2.04 -1.77 -26.30
N LEU A 34 -3.36 -1.67 -26.11
CA LEU A 34 -3.99 -0.51 -25.49
C LEU A 34 -3.47 -0.27 -24.07
N MET A 35 -3.34 -1.33 -23.27
CA MET A 35 -2.68 -1.27 -21.96
C MET A 35 -1.23 -0.80 -22.07
N GLY A 36 -0.45 -1.38 -22.98
CA GLY A 36 0.95 -0.99 -23.19
C GLY A 36 1.12 0.49 -23.53
N THR A 37 0.14 1.09 -24.21
CA THR A 37 0.14 2.51 -24.55
C THR A 37 -0.37 3.40 -23.40
N LEU A 38 -1.44 3.01 -22.72
CA LEU A 38 -2.12 3.86 -21.74
C LEU A 38 -1.50 3.78 -20.33
N LEU A 39 -1.03 2.61 -19.90
CA LEU A 39 -0.51 2.40 -18.55
C LEU A 39 0.66 3.34 -18.20
N PRO A 40 1.64 3.60 -19.07
CA PRO A 40 2.72 4.54 -18.78
C PRO A 40 2.19 5.97 -18.56
N VAL A 41 1.17 6.37 -19.31
CA VAL A 41 0.56 7.70 -19.20
C VAL A 41 -0.23 7.82 -17.91
N PHE A 42 -0.99 6.79 -17.53
CA PHE A 42 -1.68 6.76 -16.24
C PHE A 42 -0.71 6.83 -15.07
N ALA A 43 0.39 6.06 -15.12
CA ALA A 43 1.41 6.08 -14.08
C ALA A 43 2.04 7.48 -13.95
N LEU A 44 2.32 8.16 -15.07
CA LEU A 44 2.84 9.52 -15.08
C LEU A 44 1.83 10.55 -14.54
N GLY A 45 0.57 10.46 -14.98
CA GLY A 45 -0.51 11.33 -14.49
C GLY A 45 -0.71 11.17 -12.99
N MET A 46 -0.63 9.95 -12.49
CA MET A 46 -0.78 9.67 -11.07
C MET A 46 0.41 10.12 -10.25
N LYS A 47 1.64 9.93 -10.75
CA LYS A 47 2.84 10.48 -10.12
C LYS A 47 2.75 12.01 -10.03
N LYS A 48 2.26 12.67 -11.08
CA LYS A 48 2.03 14.12 -11.09
C LYS A 48 0.98 14.52 -10.06
N SER A 49 -0.18 13.86 -10.07
CA SER A 49 -1.28 14.12 -9.14
C SER A 49 -0.87 13.90 -7.66
N ALA A 50 -0.02 12.90 -7.38
CA ALA A 50 0.53 12.67 -6.05
C ALA A 50 1.62 13.69 -5.67
N ALA A 51 2.40 14.18 -6.62
CA ALA A 51 3.45 15.18 -6.40
C ALA A 51 2.88 16.60 -6.23
N ASP A 52 1.72 16.90 -6.83
CA ASP A 52 0.96 18.13 -6.65
C ASP A 52 0.25 18.15 -5.27
N MET A 53 1.01 17.93 -4.19
CA MET A 53 0.60 17.73 -2.77
C MET A 53 -0.22 18.89 -2.15
N THR A 54 -0.65 19.88 -2.94
CA THR A 54 -1.46 21.02 -2.51
C THR A 54 -2.89 20.61 -2.12
N SER A 55 -3.39 19.44 -2.54
CA SER A 55 -4.70 18.92 -2.11
C SER A 55 -4.73 17.40 -1.90
N PRO A 56 -4.24 16.91 -0.74
CA PRO A 56 -4.41 15.53 -0.29
C PRO A 56 -5.86 15.04 -0.37
N ALA A 57 -6.82 15.94 -0.13
CA ALA A 57 -8.25 15.66 -0.19
C ALA A 57 -8.73 15.37 -1.61
N ALA A 58 -8.26 16.12 -2.62
CA ALA A 58 -8.64 15.88 -4.02
C ALA A 58 -8.13 14.52 -4.52
N PHE A 59 -6.92 14.13 -4.08
CA PHE A 59 -6.36 12.81 -4.39
C PHE A 59 -7.15 11.68 -3.68
N ALA A 60 -7.51 11.87 -2.41
CA ALA A 60 -8.31 10.90 -1.67
C ALA A 60 -9.73 10.73 -2.26
N GLU A 61 -10.34 11.83 -2.72
CA GLU A 61 -11.65 11.80 -3.40
C GLU A 61 -11.58 11.11 -4.77
N MET A 62 -10.44 11.24 -5.46
CA MET A 62 -10.17 10.59 -6.75
C MET A 62 -10.00 9.08 -6.61
N LEU A 63 -9.45 8.61 -5.50
CA LEU A 63 -9.21 7.19 -5.20
C LEU A 63 -10.24 6.59 -4.25
N ASP A 64 -11.43 7.19 -4.21
CA ASP A 64 -12.50 6.76 -3.31
C ASP A 64 -12.82 5.27 -3.52
N PRO A 65 -12.50 4.40 -2.53
CA PRO A 65 -12.72 2.96 -2.64
C PRO A 65 -14.18 2.63 -2.97
N ASP A 66 -15.12 3.42 -2.46
CA ASP A 66 -16.54 3.15 -2.61
C ASP A 66 -17.01 3.32 -4.06
N LYS A 67 -16.30 4.14 -4.85
CA LYS A 67 -16.61 4.36 -6.28
C LYS A 67 -16.01 3.29 -7.19
N PHE A 68 -14.89 2.70 -6.81
CA PHE A 68 -14.09 1.87 -7.73
C PHE A 68 -13.90 0.42 -7.27
N ARG A 69 -14.11 0.08 -6.00
CA ARG A 69 -13.91 -1.29 -5.49
C ARG A 69 -14.72 -2.32 -6.29
N ALA A 70 -15.99 -2.01 -6.57
CA ALA A 70 -16.85 -2.88 -7.37
C ALA A 70 -16.31 -3.09 -8.79
N ALA A 71 -15.71 -2.08 -9.42
CA ALA A 71 -15.11 -2.18 -10.75
C ALA A 71 -13.88 -3.11 -10.79
N TYR A 72 -13.12 -3.19 -9.70
CA TYR A 72 -12.00 -4.11 -9.60
C TYR A 72 -12.43 -5.57 -9.39
N GLU A 73 -13.59 -5.78 -8.77
CA GLU A 73 -14.09 -7.11 -8.39
C GLU A 73 -15.04 -7.71 -9.43
N ASP A 74 -15.76 -6.87 -10.19
CA ASP A 74 -16.71 -7.29 -11.23
C ASP A 74 -16.54 -6.47 -12.52
N ALA A 75 -16.38 -7.15 -13.67
CA ALA A 75 -16.31 -6.50 -14.98
C ALA A 75 -17.58 -5.74 -15.36
N ARG A 76 -18.76 -6.21 -14.95
CA ARG A 76 -20.02 -5.53 -15.21
C ARG A 76 -20.08 -4.21 -14.46
N ALA A 77 -19.55 -4.17 -13.24
CA ALA A 77 -19.41 -2.93 -12.49
C ALA A 77 -18.38 -2.00 -13.13
N ALA A 78 -17.26 -2.53 -13.66
CA ALA A 78 -16.23 -1.74 -14.33
C ALA A 78 -16.72 -0.98 -15.57
N VAL A 79 -17.65 -1.56 -16.33
CA VAL A 79 -18.24 -0.95 -17.52
C VAL A 79 -19.54 -0.20 -17.23
N SER A 80 -19.96 -0.13 -15.96
CA SER A 80 -21.18 0.57 -15.58
C SER A 80 -21.05 2.09 -15.84
N PRO A 81 -22.16 2.80 -16.14
CA PRO A 81 -22.13 4.25 -16.31
C PRO A 81 -21.59 4.98 -15.08
N ALA A 82 -21.92 4.49 -13.88
CA ALA A 82 -21.45 5.09 -12.64
C ALA A 82 -19.92 4.99 -12.49
N ALA A 83 -19.35 3.81 -12.74
CA ALA A 83 -17.90 3.59 -12.61
C ALA A 83 -17.11 4.33 -13.69
N THR A 84 -17.59 4.28 -14.94
CA THR A 84 -16.93 4.95 -16.08
C THR A 84 -16.99 6.47 -15.97
N GLU A 85 -18.10 7.05 -15.48
CA GLU A 85 -18.20 8.49 -15.23
C GLU A 85 -17.32 8.92 -14.04
N ALA A 86 -17.34 8.17 -12.94
CA ALA A 86 -16.45 8.44 -11.80
C ALA A 86 -14.97 8.39 -12.24
N ALA A 87 -14.59 7.41 -13.06
CA ALA A 87 -13.24 7.30 -13.59
C ALA A 87 -12.91 8.44 -14.54
N ARG A 88 -13.84 8.87 -15.41
CA ARG A 88 -13.66 10.03 -16.29
C ARG A 88 -13.33 11.29 -15.48
N LEU A 89 -14.14 11.60 -14.46
CA LEU A 89 -13.92 12.74 -13.56
C LEU A 89 -12.57 12.64 -12.83
N ALA A 90 -12.20 11.44 -12.39
CA ALA A 90 -10.90 11.19 -11.77
C ALA A 90 -9.74 11.47 -12.75
N LEU A 91 -9.85 11.01 -14.00
CA LEU A 91 -8.85 11.27 -15.04
C LEU A 91 -8.72 12.77 -15.36
N GLU A 92 -9.82 13.50 -15.43
CA GLU A 92 -9.81 14.96 -15.64
C GLU A 92 -9.05 15.68 -14.53
N LYS A 93 -9.34 15.32 -13.26
CA LYS A 93 -8.64 15.85 -12.09
C LYS A 93 -7.14 15.48 -12.13
N MET A 94 -6.82 14.23 -12.47
CA MET A 94 -5.45 13.72 -12.50
C MET A 94 -4.57 14.43 -13.53
N PHE A 95 -5.11 14.71 -14.72
CA PHE A 95 -4.37 15.38 -15.79
C PHE A 95 -4.54 16.90 -15.80
N GLY A 96 -5.43 17.45 -14.97
CA GLY A 96 -5.64 18.89 -14.82
C GLY A 96 -6.29 19.56 -16.03
N SER A 97 -6.90 18.80 -16.94
CA SER A 97 -7.63 19.33 -18.10
C SER A 97 -8.79 18.41 -18.48
N GLY A 98 -9.96 19.00 -18.75
CA GLY A 98 -11.16 18.27 -19.20
C GLY A 98 -10.94 17.52 -20.52
N ASP A 99 -10.03 18.02 -21.36
CA ASP A 99 -9.70 17.41 -22.65
C ASP A 99 -8.63 16.32 -22.59
N ALA A 100 -8.00 16.08 -21.43
CA ALA A 100 -6.90 15.13 -21.32
C ALA A 100 -7.30 13.72 -21.77
N ALA A 101 -8.46 13.23 -21.30
CA ALA A 101 -8.96 11.92 -21.68
C ALA A 101 -9.16 11.80 -23.21
N SER A 102 -9.69 12.84 -23.83
CA SER A 102 -9.90 12.94 -25.28
C SER A 102 -8.59 12.97 -26.06
N VAL A 103 -7.58 13.70 -25.57
CA VAL A 103 -6.24 13.74 -26.17
C VAL A 103 -5.56 12.38 -26.08
N LEU A 104 -5.62 11.74 -24.92
CA LEU A 104 -5.08 10.40 -24.72
C LEU A 104 -5.77 9.37 -25.59
N ALA A 105 -7.08 9.51 -25.80
CA ALA A 105 -7.82 8.60 -26.67
C ALA A 105 -7.36 8.71 -28.13
N ARG A 106 -7.13 9.93 -28.62
CA ARG A 106 -6.57 10.17 -29.96
C ARG A 106 -5.15 9.60 -30.08
N GLN A 107 -4.31 9.81 -29.09
CA GLN A 107 -2.93 9.31 -29.09
C GLN A 107 -2.87 7.78 -29.05
N ALA A 108 -3.65 7.16 -28.16
CA ALA A 108 -3.71 5.71 -28.05
C ALA A 108 -4.36 5.08 -29.28
N SER A 109 -5.35 5.73 -29.89
CA SER A 109 -5.90 5.31 -31.19
C SER A 109 -4.81 5.26 -32.27
N ALA A 110 -4.01 6.31 -32.41
CA ALA A 110 -2.92 6.37 -33.38
C ALA A 110 -1.85 5.29 -33.17
N MET A 111 -1.57 4.90 -31.92
CA MET A 111 -0.56 3.88 -31.60
C MET A 111 -1.09 2.44 -31.69
N THR A 112 -2.36 2.23 -31.36
CA THR A 112 -2.95 0.88 -31.27
C THR A 112 -3.66 0.45 -32.56
N GLY A 113 -4.03 1.42 -33.41
CA GLY A 113 -4.89 1.21 -34.58
C GLY A 113 -6.39 1.08 -34.24
N LEU A 114 -6.76 1.19 -32.95
CA LEU A 114 -8.15 1.18 -32.51
C LEU A 114 -8.81 2.52 -32.81
N GLY A 115 -10.12 2.52 -33.10
CA GLY A 115 -10.87 3.76 -33.30
C GLY A 115 -10.91 4.63 -32.03
N VAL A 116 -10.84 5.95 -32.20
CA VAL A 116 -10.87 6.92 -31.08
C VAL A 116 -12.11 6.71 -30.19
N ASP A 117 -13.25 6.38 -30.79
CA ASP A 117 -14.50 6.10 -30.06
C ASP A 117 -14.40 4.86 -29.16
N VAL A 118 -13.71 3.83 -29.63
CA VAL A 118 -13.48 2.59 -28.86
C VAL A 118 -12.56 2.89 -27.70
N VAL A 119 -11.42 3.54 -27.96
CA VAL A 119 -10.45 3.92 -26.93
C VAL A 119 -11.09 4.82 -25.87
N SER A 120 -11.91 5.79 -26.29
CA SER A 120 -12.61 6.72 -25.40
C SER A 120 -13.60 6.00 -24.46
N LYS A 121 -14.20 4.89 -24.91
CA LYS A 121 -15.12 4.09 -24.10
C LYS A 121 -14.40 3.10 -23.18
N VAL A 122 -13.29 2.54 -23.65
CA VAL A 122 -12.52 1.52 -22.93
C VAL A 122 -11.67 2.15 -21.82
N MET A 123 -11.08 3.31 -22.09
CA MET A 123 -10.15 4.00 -21.18
C MET A 123 -10.74 4.26 -19.78
N PRO A 124 -11.98 4.79 -19.63
CA PRO A 124 -12.55 5.02 -18.31
C PRO A 124 -12.84 3.72 -17.55
N ALA A 125 -13.26 2.64 -18.22
CA ALA A 125 -13.47 1.35 -17.54
C ALA A 125 -12.16 0.70 -17.09
N MET A 126 -11.10 0.85 -17.89
CA MET A 126 -9.74 0.47 -17.47
C MET A 126 -9.30 1.27 -16.25
N ALA A 127 -9.48 2.59 -16.28
CA ALA A 127 -9.15 3.46 -15.16
C ALA A 127 -9.96 3.12 -13.90
N ALA A 128 -11.27 2.85 -14.03
CA ALA A 128 -12.11 2.41 -12.92
C ALA A 128 -11.58 1.13 -12.25
N THR A 129 -11.24 0.13 -13.07
CA THR A 129 -10.67 -1.14 -12.60
C THR A 129 -9.33 -0.90 -11.89
N LEU A 130 -8.46 -0.08 -12.49
CA LEU A 130 -7.15 0.29 -11.92
C LEU A 130 -7.28 1.02 -10.59
N PHE A 131 -8.17 2.00 -10.50
CA PHE A 131 -8.40 2.76 -9.28
C PHE A 131 -8.98 1.88 -8.17
N GLY A 132 -9.86 0.93 -8.51
CA GLY A 132 -10.38 -0.03 -7.53
C GLY A 132 -9.29 -0.94 -6.99
N GLY A 133 -8.40 -1.43 -7.86
CA GLY A 133 -7.28 -2.26 -7.44
C GLY A 133 -6.25 -1.48 -6.63
N LEU A 134 -5.94 -0.25 -7.05
CA LEU A 134 -5.01 0.62 -6.33
C LEU A 134 -5.56 0.97 -4.95
N SER A 135 -6.85 1.28 -4.85
CA SER A 135 -7.50 1.56 -3.57
C SER A 135 -7.40 0.36 -2.63
N LYS A 136 -7.67 -0.85 -3.14
CA LYS A 136 -7.51 -2.12 -2.42
C LYS A 136 -6.07 -2.39 -1.98
N GLU A 137 -5.09 -2.10 -2.83
CA GLU A 137 -3.68 -2.22 -2.48
C GLU A 137 -3.30 -1.22 -1.39
N LEU A 138 -3.71 0.04 -1.52
CA LEU A 138 -3.41 1.11 -0.57
C LEU A 138 -4.03 0.87 0.81
N GLU A 139 -5.20 0.23 0.89
CA GLU A 139 -5.82 -0.24 2.15
C GLU A 139 -4.91 -1.19 2.94
N GLY A 140 -4.06 -1.97 2.25
CA GLY A 140 -3.07 -2.85 2.86
C GLY A 140 -1.74 -2.16 3.23
N THR A 141 -1.57 -0.88 2.92
CA THR A 141 -0.32 -0.14 3.16
C THR A 141 -0.43 0.83 4.35
N PRO A 142 0.70 1.32 4.90
CA PRO A 142 0.71 2.41 5.89
C PRO A 142 0.03 3.71 5.43
N PHE A 143 -0.35 3.82 4.15
CA PHE A 143 -1.10 4.94 3.59
C PHE A 143 -2.62 4.84 3.84
N ALA A 144 -3.14 3.68 4.25
CA ALA A 144 -4.54 3.48 4.61
C ALA A 144 -5.09 4.48 5.66
N PRO A 145 -4.42 4.71 6.81
CA PRO A 145 -4.87 5.72 7.77
C PRO A 145 -4.84 7.15 7.21
N PHE A 146 -3.91 7.46 6.30
CA PHE A 146 -3.90 8.73 5.59
C PHE A 146 -5.15 8.89 4.71
N LEU A 147 -5.48 7.89 3.88
CA LEU A 147 -6.66 7.92 3.00
C LEU A 147 -7.96 8.09 3.81
N LYS A 148 -8.09 7.36 4.91
CA LYS A 148 -9.25 7.44 5.80
C LYS A 148 -9.41 8.84 6.41
N THR A 149 -8.30 9.44 6.84
CA THR A 149 -8.31 10.76 7.50
C THR A 149 -8.45 11.90 6.49
N ALA A 150 -7.84 11.77 5.31
CA ALA A 150 -8.00 12.70 4.20
C ALA A 150 -9.45 12.71 3.68
N LYS A 151 -10.09 11.54 3.58
CA LYS A 151 -11.53 11.42 3.27
C LYS A 151 -12.43 12.05 4.34
N ALA A 152 -11.99 12.07 5.60
CA ALA A 152 -12.68 12.77 6.68
C ALA A 152 -12.54 14.31 6.61
N GLY A 153 -11.77 14.84 5.64
CA GLY A 153 -11.60 16.27 5.43
C GLY A 153 -10.59 16.94 6.37
N ASP A 154 -9.90 16.17 7.22
CA ASP A 154 -8.92 16.69 8.16
C ASP A 154 -7.51 16.57 7.57
N ALA A 155 -7.11 17.59 6.81
CA ALA A 155 -5.80 17.64 6.16
C ALA A 155 -4.62 17.64 7.16
N ALA A 156 -4.79 18.22 8.35
CA ALA A 156 -3.77 18.25 9.39
C ALA A 156 -3.58 16.86 10.02
N ALA A 157 -4.68 16.17 10.32
CA ALA A 157 -4.64 14.80 10.82
C ALA A 157 -4.19 13.81 9.73
N ALA A 158 -4.52 14.04 8.45
CA ALA A 158 -4.02 13.24 7.34
C ALA A 158 -2.50 13.35 7.22
N PHE A 159 -1.94 14.56 7.30
CA PHE A 159 -0.49 14.76 7.29
C PHE A 159 0.19 14.14 8.52
N GLY A 160 -0.46 14.21 9.69
CA GLY A 160 -0.05 13.50 10.90
C GLY A 160 -0.05 11.97 10.73
N ALA A 161 -1.06 11.43 10.04
CA ALA A 161 -1.19 9.99 9.74
C ALA A 161 -0.08 9.48 8.81
N LEU A 162 0.44 10.32 7.90
CA LEU A 162 1.58 9.99 7.04
C LEU A 162 2.90 9.86 7.84
N GLY A 163 3.03 10.63 8.93
CA GLY A 163 4.14 10.55 9.89
C GLY A 163 3.96 9.50 10.99
N ASN A 164 2.86 8.75 10.96
CA ASN A 164 2.41 7.91 12.06
C ASN A 164 2.93 6.46 12.11
N PRO A 165 3.76 5.89 11.21
CA PRO A 165 4.16 4.49 11.39
C PRO A 165 4.97 4.26 12.68
N MET A 166 5.72 5.27 13.15
CA MET A 166 6.44 5.23 14.44
C MET A 166 5.51 5.44 15.64
N ARG A 167 4.51 6.31 15.51
CA ARG A 167 3.56 6.62 16.58
C ARG A 167 2.45 5.58 16.70
N ASP A 168 2.06 4.90 15.62
CA ASP A 168 1.20 3.72 15.66
C ASP A 168 1.93 2.53 16.28
N ALA A 169 3.23 2.34 16.01
CA ALA A 169 4.03 1.36 16.73
C ALA A 169 4.13 1.67 18.24
N MET A 170 4.32 2.95 18.59
CA MET A 170 4.34 3.40 20.00
C MET A 170 2.95 3.33 20.64
N GLY A 171 1.88 3.59 19.88
CA GLY A 171 0.49 3.50 20.33
C GLY A 171 0.04 2.05 20.52
N ALA A 172 0.43 1.14 19.62
CA ALA A 172 0.23 -0.30 19.78
C ALA A 172 1.02 -0.84 20.99
N PHE A 173 2.25 -0.35 21.20
CA PHE A 173 3.05 -0.66 22.39
C PHE A 173 2.39 -0.16 23.68
N LEU A 174 1.95 1.11 23.72
CA LEU A 174 1.25 1.68 24.88
C LEU A 174 -0.12 1.02 25.11
N LYS A 175 -0.84 0.66 24.04
CA LYS A 175 -2.13 -0.02 24.13
C LYS A 175 -1.96 -1.45 24.64
N GLY A 176 -0.93 -2.17 24.18
CA GLY A 176 -0.54 -3.45 24.78
C GLY A 176 -0.07 -3.32 26.23
N TYR A 177 0.47 -2.16 26.61
CA TYR A 177 0.81 -1.82 28.00
C TYR A 177 -0.44 -1.50 28.85
N ALA A 178 -1.47 -0.91 28.25
CA ALA A 178 -2.70 -0.48 28.92
C ALA A 178 -3.80 -1.55 28.98
N GLU A 179 -3.92 -2.44 27.98
CA GLU A 179 -4.92 -3.53 27.91
C GLU A 179 -4.53 -4.80 28.68
N GLY A 180 -3.36 -4.80 29.35
CA GLY A 180 -2.99 -5.83 30.33
C GLY A 180 -1.68 -6.54 30.00
N LYS A 181 -0.66 -6.24 30.81
CA LYS A 181 0.60 -6.97 31.05
C LYS A 181 0.77 -8.27 30.22
N PRO A 182 1.80 -8.41 29.37
CA PRO A 182 2.58 -9.63 29.46
C PRO A 182 3.23 -9.58 30.84
N GLY A 183 2.73 -10.39 31.77
CA GLY A 183 3.41 -10.60 33.03
C GLY A 183 4.78 -11.18 32.75
N VAL A 184 5.81 -10.33 32.62
CA VAL A 184 7.15 -10.73 33.03
C VAL A 184 7.04 -10.86 34.55
N LYS A 185 6.67 -12.07 35.01
CA LYS A 185 7.06 -12.50 36.35
C LYS A 185 8.55 -12.19 36.47
N PRO A 186 9.02 -11.50 37.51
CA PRO A 186 10.41 -11.62 37.88
C PRO A 186 10.64 -13.12 38.07
N ALA A 187 11.34 -13.74 37.13
CA ALA A 187 11.81 -15.09 37.33
C ALA A 187 12.78 -14.99 38.51
N GLU A 188 12.39 -15.56 39.64
CA GLU A 188 13.32 -16.12 40.60
C GLU A 188 14.42 -16.84 39.80
N PRO A 189 15.72 -16.61 40.05
CA PRO A 189 16.79 -17.15 39.22
C PRO A 189 16.86 -18.67 39.38
N GLU A 190 16.00 -19.39 38.65
CA GLU A 190 16.14 -20.82 38.46
C GLU A 190 17.16 -21.04 37.34
N ALA A 191 18.24 -21.74 37.68
CA ALA A 191 19.29 -22.11 36.75
C ALA A 191 18.69 -22.79 35.50
N PRO A 192 19.11 -22.41 34.28
CA PRO A 192 18.57 -22.98 33.05
C PRO A 192 18.77 -24.50 33.02
N GLN A 193 17.68 -25.27 33.10
CA GLN A 193 17.73 -26.73 32.94
C GLN A 193 17.74 -27.06 31.45
N TRP A 194 18.90 -27.47 30.94
CA TRP A 194 19.07 -27.82 29.54
C TRP A 194 18.51 -29.22 29.23
N PRO A 195 17.96 -29.45 28.03
CA PRO A 195 17.49 -30.77 27.61
C PRO A 195 18.66 -31.79 27.56
N PRO A 196 18.38 -33.09 27.79
CA PRO A 196 19.42 -34.13 27.84
C PRO A 196 20.18 -34.21 26.49
N GLY A 197 21.51 -34.20 26.56
CA GLY A 197 22.40 -34.10 25.39
C GLY A 197 22.97 -32.70 25.12
N MET A 198 22.52 -31.67 25.86
CA MET A 198 23.08 -30.31 25.84
C MET A 198 23.80 -29.91 27.12
N GLU A 199 24.17 -30.86 28.00
CA GLU A 199 24.86 -30.56 29.26
C GLU A 199 26.23 -29.87 29.03
N GLY A 200 26.90 -30.18 27.91
CA GLY A 200 28.16 -29.53 27.55
C GLY A 200 28.01 -28.06 27.17
N PHE A 201 26.89 -27.70 26.54
CA PHE A 201 26.57 -26.30 26.22
C PHE A 201 26.13 -25.53 27.46
N GLY A 202 25.38 -26.19 28.35
CA GLY A 202 25.01 -25.62 29.65
C GLY A 202 26.22 -25.20 30.48
N LYS A 203 27.23 -26.07 30.60
CA LYS A 203 28.47 -25.76 31.32
C LYS A 203 29.27 -24.61 30.70
N LEU A 204 29.23 -24.47 29.37
CA LEU A 204 29.95 -23.41 28.68
C LEU A 204 29.25 -22.05 28.83
N PHE A 205 27.92 -22.05 28.84
CA PHE A 205 27.11 -20.88 29.11
C PHE A 205 27.26 -20.40 30.55
N GLU A 206 27.23 -21.33 31.51
CA GLU A 206 27.41 -21.05 32.94
C GLU A 206 28.80 -20.46 33.22
N ALA A 207 29.86 -21.05 32.63
CA ALA A 207 31.21 -20.49 32.71
C ALA A 207 31.32 -19.08 32.09
N GLY A 208 30.57 -18.80 31.01
CA GLY A 208 30.51 -17.48 30.38
C GLY A 208 29.79 -16.43 31.24
N VAL A 209 28.76 -16.84 31.98
CA VAL A 209 28.03 -15.98 32.92
C VAL A 209 28.88 -15.70 34.16
N GLU A 210 29.55 -16.71 34.74
CA GLU A 210 30.49 -16.50 35.86
C GLU A 210 31.65 -15.59 35.48
N MET A 211 32.19 -15.72 34.27
CA MET A 211 33.28 -14.86 33.79
C MET A 211 32.83 -13.40 33.60
N ASN A 212 31.56 -13.19 33.25
CA ASN A 212 30.93 -11.87 33.16
C ASN A 212 30.69 -11.26 34.56
N GLU A 213 30.30 -12.07 35.55
CA GLU A 213 30.16 -11.64 36.95
C GLU A 213 31.51 -11.36 37.62
N ALA A 214 32.54 -12.16 37.33
CA ALA A 214 33.91 -11.89 37.74
C ALA A 214 34.46 -10.60 37.10
N GLY A 215 34.11 -10.31 35.84
CA GLY A 215 34.42 -9.04 35.20
C GLY A 215 33.72 -7.84 35.86
N ARG A 216 32.48 -8.04 36.33
CA ARG A 216 31.71 -7.02 37.03
C ARG A 216 32.27 -6.72 38.42
N SER A 217 32.63 -7.74 39.19
CA SER A 217 33.24 -7.56 40.52
C SER A 217 34.65 -6.95 40.44
N PHE A 218 35.43 -7.29 39.41
CA PHE A 218 36.72 -6.64 39.12
C PHE A 218 36.55 -5.14 38.78
N PHE A 219 35.52 -4.80 38.00
CA PHE A 219 35.21 -3.41 37.65
C PHE A 219 34.71 -2.60 38.85
N GLU A 220 33.90 -3.21 39.73
CA GLU A 220 33.48 -2.59 41.00
C GLU A 220 34.63 -2.43 41.98
N GLN A 221 35.57 -3.37 42.04
CA GLN A 221 36.79 -3.26 42.85
C GLN A 221 37.72 -2.15 42.33
N TRP A 222 37.80 -1.93 41.01
CA TRP A 222 38.57 -0.85 40.42
C TRP A 222 37.93 0.53 40.61
N MET A 223 36.59 0.62 40.59
CA MET A 223 35.87 1.88 40.83
C MET A 223 35.66 2.21 42.32
N GLY A 224 35.70 1.22 43.22
CA GLY A 224 35.51 1.40 44.66
C GLY A 224 36.75 1.84 45.45
N GLY A 225 37.95 1.80 44.85
CA GLY A 225 39.23 2.01 45.54
C GLY A 225 39.70 3.46 45.75
N ARG A 226 38.81 4.46 45.78
CA ARG A 226 39.19 5.86 46.08
C ARG A 226 38.29 6.52 47.12
N LYS A 227 38.18 5.91 48.31
CA LYS A 227 38.02 6.61 49.59
C LYS A 227 38.65 5.76 50.69
N GLY A 228 39.75 6.25 51.25
CA GLY A 228 40.53 5.61 52.32
C GLY A 228 42.00 5.88 52.10
#